data_AF-A0AAJ3F6V1-F1
#
_entry.id   AF-A0AAJ3F6V1-F1
#
_cell.length_a   1.000
_cell.length_b   1.000
_cell.length_c   1.000
_cell.angle_alpha   90.00
_cell.angle_beta   90.00
_cell.angle_gamma   90.00
#
_symmetry.space_group_name_H-M   'P 1'
#
loop_
_entity.id
_entity.type
_entity.pdbx_description
1 polymer ?
#
loop_
_entity_poly.entity_id
_entity_poly.type
_entity_poly.pdbx_seq_one_letter_code
_entity_poly.pdbx_strand_id
1 'polypeptide(L)'
;MKKCKGIICAVILCMLLPVSVYAHPGRTDSAGGHHDYKNQSGLGSYHYHHGMPAHLHPGGVCPYSGGTPSYTAPTPPKPSVTINNPPVQLNVGDSTGLDVTLANVSQNAFNVTSSNPHVVRVNADNTLTAVGEGDTTITVSASGAENKAFVVTVKTVPVESISIKSSNTKVQLDKTIKYEAEALPNNATDKTIMWKSDNKEIATVAEDGTVTGHKVGKTKIICQAINGVTSEVEVEVFEILPEKIEVDVNHIKLECTKLFNLNVTVLPEEANDKSYTLFSSDESVAKITNNKIEAISDGKTTIIIKTKNDVKYEIPIETFHVPTEDIKIDDSSMEYFLNLSSFKVIDKKTELQLDTVISPSDATFENAEWKSSNDKIVTFDDGEMFIVGTGKVVLTAEAHDGQTDSITIYVVSKVVIIMITGILVIIIITVLVKKNWNKILKLKEQYMVKKN
;
A
#
# COMPACT_ATOMS: atom_id res chain seq x y z
N MET A 1 43.09 -51.79 -89.35
CA MET A 1 43.34 -53.24 -89.59
C MET A 1 44.42 -53.73 -88.64
N LYS A 2 44.20 -54.94 -88.11
CA LYS A 2 45.11 -55.86 -87.41
C LYS A 2 46.60 -55.77 -87.80
N LYS A 3 47.46 -55.95 -86.77
CA LYS A 3 48.65 -56.84 -86.71
C LYS A 3 49.81 -56.47 -87.66
N CYS A 4 51.06 -56.92 -87.52
CA CYS A 4 51.90 -57.63 -86.56
C CYS A 4 53.31 -57.59 -87.20
N LYS A 5 54.37 -57.68 -86.39
CA LYS A 5 55.67 -58.34 -86.65
C LYS A 5 56.42 -57.91 -87.94
N GLY A 6 57.63 -57.38 -87.90
CA GLY A 6 58.80 -57.85 -87.14
C GLY A 6 59.88 -58.36 -88.11
N ILE A 7 61.13 -57.96 -87.83
CA ILE A 7 62.40 -58.64 -88.16
C ILE A 7 63.07 -58.33 -89.52
N ILE A 8 64.04 -57.41 -89.43
CA ILE A 8 65.48 -57.51 -89.77
C ILE A 8 65.89 -58.14 -91.10
N CYS A 9 66.65 -57.37 -91.90
CA CYS A 9 67.90 -57.87 -92.51
C CYS A 9 68.91 -56.73 -92.69
N ALA A 10 70.11 -56.98 -92.17
CA ALA A 10 71.31 -56.17 -92.27
C ALA A 10 71.84 -56.07 -93.71
N VAL A 11 72.76 -55.13 -93.98
CA VAL A 11 74.02 -55.33 -94.75
C VAL A 11 74.68 -53.98 -95.13
N ILE A 12 75.92 -53.79 -94.66
CA ILE A 12 77.13 -53.32 -95.38
C ILE A 12 77.19 -51.85 -95.86
N LEU A 13 78.16 -51.05 -95.37
CA LEU A 13 79.53 -50.93 -95.93
C LEU A 13 80.26 -49.71 -95.32
N CYS A 14 81.52 -49.90 -95.01
CA CYS A 14 82.45 -48.87 -94.53
C CYS A 14 83.06 -48.12 -95.72
N MET A 15 82.96 -46.79 -95.76
CA MET A 15 83.85 -45.90 -96.53
C MET A 15 84.08 -44.61 -95.75
N LEU A 16 85.34 -44.38 -95.38
CA LEU A 16 85.88 -43.10 -94.91
C LEU A 16 85.74 -42.02 -95.98
N LEU A 17 85.42 -40.78 -95.58
CA LEU A 17 85.84 -39.49 -96.17
C LEU A 17 85.39 -38.34 -95.21
N PRO A 18 85.92 -37.10 -95.34
CA PRO A 18 86.53 -36.35 -94.24
C PRO A 18 85.60 -35.37 -93.52
N VAL A 19 86.00 -34.98 -92.30
CA VAL A 19 85.47 -33.80 -91.60
C VAL A 19 85.81 -32.56 -92.42
N SER A 20 84.79 -31.89 -92.95
CA SER A 20 84.91 -30.54 -93.50
C SER A 20 84.34 -29.57 -92.47
N VAL A 21 85.22 -28.87 -91.77
CA VAL A 21 84.83 -27.68 -90.99
C VAL A 21 84.75 -26.52 -91.98
N TYR A 22 83.54 -26.14 -92.36
CA TYR A 22 83.31 -24.93 -93.15
C TYR A 22 83.42 -23.71 -92.23
N ALA A 23 84.58 -23.06 -92.23
CA ALA A 23 84.71 -21.70 -91.73
C ALA A 23 84.13 -20.75 -92.78
N HIS A 24 83.11 -19.98 -92.43
CA HIS A 24 82.50 -18.99 -93.31
C HIS A 24 82.96 -17.57 -92.91
N PRO A 25 83.25 -16.69 -93.88
CA PRO A 25 83.79 -15.37 -93.59
C PRO A 25 82.72 -14.46 -92.98
N GLY A 26 83.02 -13.90 -91.80
CA GLY A 26 82.18 -12.93 -91.10
C GLY A 26 82.97 -12.20 -90.01
N ARG A 27 82.61 -10.95 -89.70
CA ARG A 27 83.21 -10.22 -88.58
C ARG A 27 82.68 -10.82 -87.27
N THR A 28 83.59 -11.25 -86.42
CA THR A 28 83.29 -11.55 -85.01
C THR A 28 83.43 -10.26 -84.21
N ASP A 29 82.46 -9.94 -83.36
CA ASP A 29 82.52 -8.80 -82.47
C ASP A 29 83.35 -9.10 -81.20
N SER A 30 83.52 -8.09 -80.35
CA SER A 30 84.27 -8.22 -79.10
C SER A 30 83.60 -9.12 -78.06
N ALA A 31 82.33 -9.50 -78.27
CA ALA A 31 81.56 -10.38 -77.39
C ALA A 31 81.53 -11.83 -77.92
N GLY A 32 82.26 -12.16 -78.98
CA GLY A 32 82.33 -13.50 -79.57
C GLY A 32 81.14 -13.88 -80.46
N GLY A 33 80.29 -12.91 -80.81
CA GLY A 33 79.20 -13.08 -81.75
C GLY A 33 79.66 -12.84 -83.19
N HIS A 34 79.10 -13.60 -84.12
CA HIS A 34 79.52 -13.71 -85.51
C HIS A 34 78.32 -13.45 -86.42
N HIS A 35 78.47 -12.50 -87.35
CA HIS A 35 77.45 -12.18 -88.35
C HIS A 35 77.50 -13.14 -89.54
N ASP A 36 76.40 -13.88 -89.72
CA ASP A 36 76.20 -14.85 -90.79
C ASP A 36 75.17 -14.34 -91.80
N TYR A 37 75.59 -13.45 -92.68
CA TYR A 37 74.68 -12.78 -93.64
C TYR A 37 74.00 -13.73 -94.63
N LYS A 38 74.52 -14.96 -94.79
CA LYS A 38 73.94 -15.99 -95.66
C LYS A 38 73.22 -17.10 -94.88
N ASN A 39 73.13 -16.98 -93.56
CA ASN A 39 72.54 -17.96 -92.65
C ASN A 39 73.06 -19.40 -92.92
N GLN A 40 74.36 -19.57 -93.16
CA GLN A 40 74.95 -20.88 -93.41
C GLN A 40 74.90 -21.79 -92.18
N SER A 41 74.87 -21.21 -90.98
CA SER A 41 74.68 -21.90 -89.71
C SER A 41 73.26 -22.41 -89.47
N GLY A 42 72.26 -21.90 -90.20
CA GLY A 42 70.84 -22.19 -89.97
C GLY A 42 70.23 -21.51 -88.74
N LEU A 43 71.00 -20.72 -87.99
CA LEU A 43 70.59 -20.08 -86.73
C LEU A 43 70.15 -18.61 -86.87
N GLY A 44 70.27 -18.04 -88.06
CA GLY A 44 69.92 -16.65 -88.36
C GLY A 44 71.13 -15.82 -88.76
N SER A 45 70.92 -14.50 -88.86
CA SER A 45 71.95 -13.54 -89.29
C SER A 45 73.04 -13.26 -88.25
N TYR A 46 72.93 -13.84 -87.05
CA TYR A 46 73.86 -13.66 -85.93
C TYR A 46 73.86 -14.87 -85.01
N HIS A 47 75.04 -15.38 -84.63
CA HIS A 47 75.20 -16.48 -83.68
C HIS A 47 76.56 -16.39 -82.96
N TYR A 48 76.79 -17.20 -81.94
CA TYR A 48 77.99 -17.14 -81.11
C TYR A 48 78.86 -18.40 -81.26
N HIS A 49 80.18 -18.23 -81.11
CA HIS A 49 81.18 -19.31 -81.11
C HIS A 49 82.11 -19.17 -79.91
N HIS A 50 81.75 -19.78 -78.78
CA HIS A 50 82.55 -19.78 -77.55
C HIS A 50 83.31 -21.10 -77.34
N GLY A 51 83.89 -21.67 -78.40
CA GLY A 51 84.58 -22.98 -78.36
C GLY A 51 83.63 -24.19 -78.44
N MET A 52 82.35 -23.95 -78.72
CA MET A 52 81.30 -24.94 -78.97
C MET A 52 80.71 -24.71 -80.38
N PRO A 53 79.93 -25.64 -80.97
CA PRO A 53 79.23 -25.39 -82.23
C PRO A 53 78.39 -24.12 -82.20
N ALA A 54 78.14 -23.53 -83.38
CA ALA A 54 77.33 -22.32 -83.51
C ALA A 54 76.02 -22.47 -82.72
N HIS A 55 75.69 -21.47 -81.90
CA HIS A 55 74.44 -21.45 -81.13
C HIS A 55 73.97 -20.02 -80.89
N LEU A 56 72.72 -19.87 -80.48
CA LEU A 56 72.11 -18.59 -80.12
C LEU A 56 72.22 -18.34 -78.62
N HIS A 57 72.13 -17.07 -78.23
CA HIS A 57 71.97 -16.63 -76.84
C HIS A 57 70.54 -16.09 -76.61
N PRO A 58 69.50 -16.95 -76.44
CA PRO A 58 68.17 -16.46 -76.10
C PRO A 58 68.21 -15.62 -74.82
N GLY A 59 67.78 -14.36 -74.89
CA GLY A 59 67.85 -13.43 -73.75
C GLY A 59 69.25 -12.91 -73.41
N GLY A 60 70.23 -13.05 -74.32
CA GLY A 60 71.60 -12.56 -74.14
C GLY A 60 72.52 -13.47 -73.31
N VAL A 61 72.05 -14.67 -72.92
CA VAL A 61 72.80 -15.62 -72.08
C VAL A 61 73.30 -16.82 -72.89
N CYS A 62 74.54 -17.25 -72.64
CA CYS A 62 75.12 -18.43 -73.26
C CYS A 62 74.51 -19.73 -72.67
N PRO A 63 73.90 -20.62 -73.48
CA PRO A 63 73.31 -21.87 -73.01
C PRO A 63 74.33 -22.87 -72.44
N TYR A 64 75.62 -22.70 -72.75
CA TYR A 64 76.69 -23.62 -72.37
C TYR A 64 77.59 -23.09 -71.24
N SER A 65 77.47 -21.81 -70.87
CA SER A 65 78.03 -21.34 -69.61
C SER A 65 77.12 -21.84 -68.50
N GLY A 66 77.62 -22.67 -67.60
CA GLY A 66 76.85 -23.33 -66.52
C GLY A 66 76.23 -22.40 -65.46
N GLY A 67 75.80 -21.19 -65.83
CA GLY A 67 74.88 -20.38 -65.05
C GLY A 67 73.45 -20.78 -65.40
N THR A 68 72.83 -21.60 -64.55
CA THR A 68 71.37 -21.72 -64.53
C THR A 68 70.78 -20.31 -64.40
N PRO A 69 69.86 -19.88 -65.28
CA PRO A 69 69.06 -18.71 -64.99
C PRO A 69 68.23 -19.04 -63.74
N SER A 70 68.55 -18.40 -62.63
CA SER A 70 67.72 -18.41 -61.43
C SER A 70 66.43 -17.65 -61.76
N TYR A 71 65.45 -18.38 -62.28
CA TYR A 71 64.06 -17.94 -62.17
C TYR A 71 63.70 -18.10 -60.70
N THR A 72 63.87 -17.04 -59.91
CA THR A 72 63.09 -16.92 -58.67
C THR A 72 61.63 -16.90 -59.09
N ALA A 73 60.96 -18.03 -58.92
CA ALA A 73 59.50 -18.09 -59.05
C ALA A 73 58.93 -16.93 -58.22
N PRO A 74 57.99 -16.13 -58.75
CA PRO A 74 57.37 -15.08 -57.97
C PRO A 74 56.84 -15.69 -56.68
N THR A 75 57.31 -15.20 -55.53
CA THR A 75 56.82 -15.66 -54.23
C THR A 75 55.31 -15.53 -54.21
N PRO A 76 54.55 -16.59 -53.87
CA PRO A 76 53.11 -16.52 -53.86
C PRO A 76 52.67 -15.38 -52.93
N PRO A 77 51.67 -14.59 -53.33
CA PRO A 77 51.25 -13.42 -52.55
C PRO A 77 50.80 -13.89 -51.16
N LYS A 78 51.30 -13.22 -50.11
CA LYS A 78 51.04 -13.59 -48.71
C LYS A 78 49.52 -13.46 -48.41
N PRO A 79 48.94 -14.37 -47.62
CA PRO A 79 47.60 -14.19 -47.09
C PRO A 79 47.46 -12.85 -46.34
N SER A 80 46.35 -12.15 -46.52
CA SER A 80 46.09 -10.86 -45.87
C SER A 80 44.63 -10.68 -45.49
N VAL A 81 44.43 -9.90 -44.43
CA VAL A 81 43.13 -9.44 -43.91
C VAL A 81 43.12 -7.92 -44.00
N THR A 82 42.05 -7.35 -44.54
CA THR A 82 41.78 -5.92 -44.54
C THR A 82 40.41 -5.69 -43.90
N ILE A 83 40.34 -4.74 -42.97
CA ILE A 83 39.08 -4.30 -42.35
C ILE A 83 38.72 -2.96 -43.00
N ASN A 84 37.65 -2.96 -43.77
CA ASN A 84 37.20 -1.77 -44.48
C ASN A 84 36.33 -0.93 -43.54
N ASN A 85 36.72 0.33 -43.33
CA ASN A 85 36.00 1.29 -42.50
C ASN A 85 35.61 0.74 -41.10
N PRO A 86 36.59 0.31 -40.27
CA PRO A 86 36.29 -0.21 -38.94
C PRO A 86 35.52 0.81 -38.09
N PRO A 87 34.47 0.41 -37.36
CA PRO A 87 33.77 1.32 -36.46
C PRO A 87 34.73 1.74 -35.34
N VAL A 88 34.87 3.05 -35.12
CA VAL A 88 35.76 3.60 -34.07
C VAL A 88 34.98 4.02 -32.84
N GLN A 89 33.70 4.35 -33.01
CA GLN A 89 32.81 4.76 -31.92
C GLN A 89 31.42 4.16 -32.10
N LEU A 90 30.82 3.69 -31.01
CA LEU A 90 29.43 3.22 -30.94
C LEU A 90 28.75 3.82 -29.69
N ASN A 91 27.43 3.85 -29.68
CA ASN A 91 26.65 4.07 -28.46
C ASN A 91 26.19 2.71 -27.90
N VAL A 92 26.00 2.62 -26.58
CA VAL A 92 25.43 1.41 -25.96
C VAL A 92 24.11 1.03 -26.65
N GLY A 93 24.00 -0.24 -27.06
CA GLY A 93 22.85 -0.78 -27.80
C GLY A 93 23.00 -0.78 -29.33
N ASP A 94 23.97 -0.04 -29.89
CA ASP A 94 24.23 -0.08 -31.33
C ASP A 94 24.69 -1.48 -31.78
N SER A 95 24.31 -1.85 -33.01
CA SER A 95 24.78 -3.06 -33.66
C SER A 95 25.27 -2.75 -35.07
N THR A 96 26.47 -3.21 -35.43
CA THR A 96 27.08 -2.96 -36.74
C THR A 96 27.76 -4.22 -37.28
N GLY A 97 27.71 -4.40 -38.61
CA GLY A 97 28.52 -5.41 -39.28
C GLY A 97 29.99 -5.02 -39.39
N LEU A 98 30.81 -5.96 -39.82
CA LEU A 98 32.21 -5.75 -40.19
C LEU A 98 32.42 -6.09 -41.67
N ASP A 99 32.95 -5.13 -42.42
CA ASP A 99 33.39 -5.34 -43.79
C ASP A 99 34.85 -5.81 -43.79
N VAL A 100 35.04 -7.10 -44.06
CA VAL A 100 36.36 -7.75 -44.04
C VAL A 100 36.66 -8.32 -45.42
N THR A 101 37.78 -7.89 -46.00
CA THR A 101 38.31 -8.43 -47.26
C THR A 101 39.49 -9.36 -46.99
N LEU A 102 39.40 -10.59 -47.49
CA LEU A 102 40.45 -11.60 -47.43
C LEU A 102 41.12 -11.76 -48.79
N ALA A 103 42.45 -11.84 -48.82
CA ALA A 103 43.19 -12.14 -50.05
C ALA A 103 44.25 -13.21 -49.81
N ASN A 104 44.37 -14.16 -50.74
CA ASN A 104 45.35 -15.25 -50.73
C ASN A 104 45.30 -16.16 -49.48
N VAL A 105 44.14 -16.25 -48.82
CA VAL A 105 43.91 -17.14 -47.67
C VAL A 105 43.56 -18.55 -48.13
N SER A 106 43.98 -19.56 -47.35
CA SER A 106 43.68 -20.97 -47.64
C SER A 106 42.21 -21.35 -47.36
N GLN A 107 41.50 -20.53 -46.59
CA GLN A 107 40.09 -20.68 -46.25
C GLN A 107 39.40 -19.32 -46.33
N ASN A 108 38.25 -19.25 -47.00
CA ASN A 108 37.45 -18.02 -47.08
C ASN A 108 36.60 -17.83 -45.81
N ALA A 109 37.28 -17.78 -44.66
CA ALA A 109 36.68 -17.62 -43.34
C ALA A 109 37.60 -16.77 -42.46
N PHE A 110 36.99 -15.96 -41.58
CA PHE A 110 37.68 -15.17 -40.58
C PHE A 110 36.99 -15.33 -39.23
N ASN A 111 37.71 -15.03 -38.17
CA ASN A 111 37.22 -15.03 -36.81
C ASN A 111 37.39 -13.64 -36.20
N VAL A 112 36.39 -13.19 -35.45
CA VAL A 112 36.39 -11.89 -34.77
C VAL A 112 36.35 -12.13 -33.27
N THR A 113 37.21 -11.45 -32.53
CA THR A 113 37.21 -11.47 -31.06
C THR A 113 37.24 -10.07 -30.49
N SER A 114 36.71 -9.90 -29.28
CA SER A 114 36.78 -8.66 -28.50
C SER A 114 37.63 -8.91 -27.26
N SER A 115 38.52 -7.97 -26.93
CA SER A 115 39.29 -8.01 -25.68
C SER A 115 38.40 -7.86 -24.44
N ASN A 116 37.22 -7.23 -24.59
CA ASN A 116 36.22 -7.08 -23.54
C ASN A 116 34.80 -7.22 -24.11
N PRO A 117 34.21 -8.44 -24.05
CA PRO A 117 32.84 -8.70 -24.48
C PRO A 117 31.75 -7.94 -23.72
N HIS A 118 32.06 -7.38 -22.53
CA HIS A 118 31.12 -6.54 -21.78
C HIS A 118 31.04 -5.09 -22.31
N VAL A 119 32.01 -4.67 -23.14
CA VAL A 119 32.00 -3.37 -23.82
C VAL A 119 31.49 -3.53 -25.25
N VAL A 120 32.09 -4.42 -26.04
CA VAL A 120 31.58 -4.82 -27.38
C VAL A 120 31.58 -6.33 -27.47
N ARG A 121 30.38 -6.91 -27.69
CA ARG A 121 30.19 -8.34 -27.94
C ARG A 121 30.27 -8.62 -29.42
N VAL A 122 30.99 -9.67 -29.78
CA VAL A 122 30.98 -10.25 -31.13
C VAL A 122 29.90 -11.33 -31.18
N ASN A 123 28.93 -11.21 -32.08
CA ASN A 123 27.87 -12.21 -32.27
C ASN A 123 28.34 -13.32 -33.23
N ALA A 124 27.56 -14.41 -33.30
CA ALA A 124 27.90 -15.57 -34.12
C ALA A 124 27.97 -15.28 -35.64
N ASP A 125 27.29 -14.22 -36.10
CA ASP A 125 27.33 -13.74 -37.49
C ASP A 125 28.44 -12.70 -37.74
N ASN A 126 29.37 -12.54 -36.80
CA ASN A 126 30.44 -11.53 -36.78
C ASN A 126 29.98 -10.07 -36.71
N THR A 127 28.69 -9.81 -36.40
CA THR A 127 28.25 -8.45 -36.04
C THR A 127 28.77 -8.06 -34.65
N LEU A 128 29.01 -6.77 -34.45
CA LEU A 128 29.45 -6.17 -33.20
C LEU A 128 28.26 -5.50 -32.52
N THR A 129 27.96 -5.86 -31.28
CA THR A 129 26.97 -5.18 -30.44
C THR A 129 27.66 -4.44 -29.30
N ALA A 130 27.40 -3.14 -29.18
CA ALA A 130 27.87 -2.34 -28.06
C ALA A 130 27.03 -2.64 -26.81
N VAL A 131 27.68 -3.12 -25.74
CA VAL A 131 27.03 -3.63 -24.52
C VAL A 131 27.21 -2.68 -23.33
N GLY A 132 28.38 -2.07 -23.18
CA GLY A 132 28.70 -1.21 -22.03
C GLY A 132 29.71 -0.13 -22.39
N GLU A 133 29.73 0.95 -21.62
CA GLU A 133 30.66 2.07 -21.82
C GLU A 133 32.12 1.64 -21.66
N GLY A 134 32.99 2.19 -22.51
CA GLY A 134 34.44 2.03 -22.41
C GLY A 134 35.09 1.70 -23.75
N ASP A 135 36.38 1.39 -23.69
CA ASP A 135 37.19 1.05 -24.86
C ASP A 135 37.47 -0.45 -24.92
N THR A 136 37.37 -1.06 -26.10
CA THR A 136 37.79 -2.45 -26.33
C THR A 136 38.44 -2.62 -27.69
N THR A 137 39.40 -3.53 -27.77
CA THR A 137 40.06 -3.90 -29.03
C THR A 137 39.33 -5.05 -29.69
N ILE A 138 38.96 -4.89 -30.95
CA ILE A 138 38.43 -5.94 -31.81
C ILE A 138 39.56 -6.49 -32.67
N THR A 139 39.73 -7.81 -32.67
CA THR A 139 40.74 -8.52 -33.45
C THR A 139 40.09 -9.41 -34.50
N VAL A 140 40.52 -9.27 -35.75
CA VAL A 140 40.12 -10.11 -36.87
C VAL A 140 41.30 -10.98 -37.29
N SER A 141 41.09 -12.30 -37.32
CA SER A 141 42.08 -13.30 -37.73
C SER A 141 41.57 -14.16 -38.88
N ALA A 142 42.47 -14.57 -39.78
CA ALA A 142 42.18 -15.50 -40.87
C ALA A 142 43.37 -16.42 -41.12
N SER A 143 43.11 -17.63 -41.66
CA SER A 143 44.12 -18.68 -41.81
C SER A 143 45.34 -18.22 -42.64
N GLY A 144 46.52 -18.22 -42.02
CA GLY A 144 47.80 -17.84 -42.64
C GLY A 144 48.03 -16.34 -42.80
N ALA A 145 47.05 -15.49 -42.45
CA ALA A 145 47.16 -14.03 -42.51
C ALA A 145 47.61 -13.45 -41.16
N GLU A 146 48.18 -12.25 -41.19
CA GLU A 146 48.47 -11.49 -39.97
C GLU A 146 47.19 -10.89 -39.39
N ASN A 147 47.01 -10.98 -38.08
CA ASN A 147 45.84 -10.43 -37.40
C ASN A 147 45.75 -8.91 -37.59
N LYS A 148 44.54 -8.40 -37.75
CA LYS A 148 44.25 -6.95 -37.72
C LYS A 148 43.43 -6.63 -36.50
N ALA A 149 43.74 -5.51 -35.85
CA ALA A 149 43.03 -5.06 -34.68
C ALA A 149 42.75 -3.56 -34.76
N PHE A 150 41.65 -3.13 -34.14
CA PHE A 150 41.27 -1.73 -33.98
C PHE A 150 40.55 -1.54 -32.65
N VAL A 151 40.54 -0.31 -32.13
CA VAL A 151 39.86 0.04 -30.88
C VAL A 151 38.48 0.61 -31.19
N VAL A 152 37.48 0.18 -30.42
CA VAL A 152 36.13 0.73 -30.43
C VAL A 152 35.88 1.40 -29.08
N THR A 153 35.47 2.67 -29.12
CA THR A 153 35.00 3.41 -27.94
C THR A 153 33.47 3.38 -27.90
N VAL A 154 32.90 2.82 -26.83
CA VAL A 154 31.46 2.80 -26.59
C VAL A 154 31.08 3.93 -25.63
N LYS A 155 30.17 4.81 -26.03
CA LYS A 155 29.61 5.89 -25.20
C LYS A 155 28.21 5.56 -24.70
N THR A 156 27.82 6.20 -23.61
CA THR A 156 26.45 6.14 -23.11
C THR A 156 25.51 7.02 -23.93
N VAL A 157 24.24 6.62 -23.98
CA VAL A 157 23.13 7.43 -24.51
C VAL A 157 22.49 8.14 -23.33
N PRO A 158 22.59 9.48 -23.23
CA PRO A 158 22.02 10.22 -22.11
C PRO A 158 20.49 10.28 -22.21
N VAL A 159 19.83 10.46 -21.06
CA VAL A 159 18.42 10.87 -21.03
C VAL A 159 18.32 12.31 -21.50
N GLU A 160 17.42 12.59 -22.42
CA GLU A 160 17.17 13.92 -22.99
C GLU A 160 15.90 14.56 -22.42
N SER A 161 14.89 13.75 -22.08
CA SER A 161 13.64 14.22 -21.47
C SER A 161 12.97 13.15 -20.61
N ILE A 162 12.03 13.57 -19.75
CA ILE A 162 11.20 12.68 -18.96
C ILE A 162 9.72 12.99 -19.24
N SER A 163 8.96 11.96 -19.62
CA SER A 163 7.52 12.04 -19.85
C SER A 163 6.76 11.48 -18.64
N ILE A 164 6.07 12.35 -17.89
CA ILE A 164 5.12 11.94 -16.86
C ILE A 164 3.82 11.51 -17.56
N LYS A 165 3.34 10.29 -17.31
CA LYS A 165 2.18 9.69 -18.00
C LYS A 165 0.84 9.98 -17.33
N SER A 166 0.85 10.36 -16.06
CA SER A 166 -0.38 10.60 -15.28
C SER A 166 -0.93 12.01 -15.53
N SER A 167 -2.25 12.11 -15.69
CA SER A 167 -3.00 13.38 -15.80
C SER A 167 -3.64 13.83 -14.49
N ASN A 168 -3.50 13.04 -13.41
CA ASN A 168 -4.05 13.40 -12.12
C ASN A 168 -3.32 14.63 -11.58
N THR A 169 -4.07 15.70 -11.33
CA THR A 169 -3.55 16.95 -10.75
C THR A 169 -4.09 17.22 -9.35
N LYS A 170 -4.91 16.30 -8.83
CA LYS A 170 -5.57 16.43 -7.54
C LYS A 170 -5.45 15.15 -6.73
N VAL A 171 -5.26 15.30 -5.43
CA VAL A 171 -5.29 14.21 -4.46
C VAL A 171 -6.11 14.66 -3.26
N GLN A 172 -7.01 13.81 -2.78
CA GLN A 172 -7.74 14.11 -1.56
C GLN A 172 -6.78 14.00 -0.36
N LEU A 173 -6.98 14.86 0.64
CA LEU A 173 -6.23 14.84 1.90
C LEU A 173 -6.23 13.41 2.50
N ASP A 174 -5.06 12.97 2.98
CA ASP A 174 -4.78 11.63 3.52
C ASP A 174 -4.97 10.46 2.51
N LYS A 175 -5.18 10.76 1.23
CA LYS A 175 -5.24 9.77 0.15
C LYS A 175 -3.99 9.80 -0.71
N THR A 176 -3.90 8.83 -1.61
CA THR A 176 -2.77 8.62 -2.49
C THR A 176 -3.17 8.58 -3.96
N ILE A 177 -2.30 9.08 -4.84
CA ILE A 177 -2.36 8.89 -6.29
C ILE A 177 -1.03 8.34 -6.81
N LYS A 178 -1.03 7.75 -8.00
CA LYS A 178 0.18 7.20 -8.64
C LYS A 178 0.60 8.04 -9.84
N TYR A 179 1.89 8.38 -9.88
CA TYR A 179 2.55 8.90 -11.08
C TYR A 179 3.49 7.87 -11.67
N GLU A 180 3.48 7.81 -12.99
CA GLU A 180 4.40 7.01 -13.80
C GLU A 180 5.19 7.97 -14.69
N ALA A 181 6.48 7.69 -14.89
CA ALA A 181 7.36 8.49 -15.72
C ALA A 181 8.24 7.59 -16.59
N GLU A 182 8.56 8.07 -17.79
CA GLU A 182 9.40 7.40 -18.76
C GLU A 182 10.56 8.31 -19.18
N ALA A 183 11.79 7.79 -19.10
CA ALA A 183 12.99 8.48 -19.55
C ALA A 183 13.19 8.24 -21.06
N LEU A 184 13.38 9.32 -21.81
CA LEU A 184 13.55 9.32 -23.26
C LEU A 184 14.94 9.84 -23.65
N PRO A 185 15.57 9.32 -24.73
CA PRO A 185 15.01 8.35 -25.65
C PRO A 185 14.95 6.92 -25.09
N ASN A 186 14.18 6.04 -25.74
CA ASN A 186 13.98 4.65 -25.29
C ASN A 186 15.26 3.80 -25.31
N ASN A 187 16.34 4.24 -25.91
CA ASN A 187 17.65 3.59 -25.87
C ASN A 187 18.64 4.28 -24.91
N ALA A 188 18.19 5.23 -24.06
CA ALA A 188 19.02 5.79 -23.00
C ALA A 188 19.63 4.69 -22.12
N THR A 189 20.91 4.84 -21.78
CA THR A 189 21.69 3.80 -21.11
C THR A 189 21.29 3.62 -19.63
N ASP A 190 21.09 4.72 -18.90
CA ASP A 190 20.56 4.72 -17.54
C ASP A 190 19.23 5.47 -17.50
N LYS A 191 18.15 4.74 -17.24
CA LYS A 191 16.77 5.26 -17.20
C LYS A 191 16.25 5.44 -15.78
N THR A 192 17.13 5.40 -14.79
CA THR A 192 16.74 5.54 -13.38
C THR A 192 16.13 6.92 -13.16
N ILE A 193 14.92 6.95 -12.60
CA ILE A 193 14.17 8.16 -12.29
C ILE A 193 14.00 8.24 -10.77
N MET A 194 14.38 9.37 -10.19
CA MET A 194 14.17 9.69 -8.78
C MET A 194 13.03 10.68 -8.63
N TRP A 195 12.25 10.56 -7.57
CA TRP A 195 11.14 11.45 -7.27
C TRP A 195 11.43 12.33 -6.06
N LYS A 196 10.94 13.57 -6.09
CA LYS A 196 10.94 14.49 -4.95
C LYS A 196 9.69 15.38 -4.97
N SER A 197 9.31 15.87 -3.79
CA SER A 197 8.28 16.90 -3.65
C SER A 197 8.92 18.22 -3.26
N ASP A 198 8.47 19.31 -3.86
CA ASP A 198 8.91 20.68 -3.51
C ASP A 198 8.46 21.10 -2.11
N ASN A 199 7.28 20.65 -1.67
CA ASN A 199 6.76 20.90 -0.33
C ASN A 199 6.15 19.62 0.27
N LYS A 200 6.94 18.98 1.13
CA LYS A 200 6.57 17.73 1.81
C LYS A 200 5.45 17.89 2.84
N GLU A 201 5.25 19.10 3.36
CA GLU A 201 4.13 19.40 4.27
C GLU A 201 2.79 19.36 3.53
N ILE A 202 2.78 19.67 2.23
CA ILE A 202 1.58 19.58 1.38
C ILE A 202 1.42 18.15 0.86
N ALA A 203 2.42 17.61 0.18
CA ALA A 203 2.38 16.23 -0.32
C ALA A 203 3.78 15.59 -0.36
N THR A 204 3.86 14.29 -0.11
CA THR A 204 5.09 13.50 -0.28
C THR A 204 4.99 12.59 -1.49
N VAL A 205 6.13 12.19 -2.06
CA VAL A 205 6.21 11.18 -3.12
C VAL A 205 7.20 10.10 -2.72
N ALA A 206 6.83 8.83 -2.88
CA ALA A 206 7.69 7.67 -2.68
C ALA A 206 8.55 7.38 -3.92
N GLU A 207 9.57 6.53 -3.78
CA GLU A 207 10.49 6.18 -4.87
C GLU A 207 9.79 5.58 -6.08
N ASP A 208 8.66 4.91 -5.86
CA ASP A 208 7.87 4.28 -6.91
C ASP A 208 6.95 5.28 -7.65
N GLY A 209 6.90 6.55 -7.23
CA GLY A 209 6.00 7.58 -7.78
C GLY A 209 4.63 7.68 -7.10
N THR A 210 4.42 7.01 -5.97
CA THR A 210 3.17 7.16 -5.17
C THR A 210 3.19 8.48 -4.40
N VAL A 211 2.20 9.33 -4.63
CA VAL A 211 2.04 10.64 -4.01
C VAL A 211 0.97 10.59 -2.93
N THR A 212 1.26 11.08 -1.73
CA THR A 212 0.34 11.17 -0.58
C THR A 212 0.11 12.63 -0.21
N GLY A 213 -1.15 13.04 -0.07
CA GLY A 213 -1.52 14.40 0.38
C GLY A 213 -1.60 14.50 1.91
N HIS A 214 -0.98 15.53 2.49
CA HIS A 214 -0.89 15.75 3.95
C HIS A 214 -1.51 17.06 4.42
N LYS A 215 -1.58 18.08 3.54
CA LYS A 215 -2.16 19.39 3.87
C LYS A 215 -2.76 20.02 2.63
N VAL A 216 -3.94 20.62 2.78
CA VAL A 216 -4.62 21.36 1.72
C VAL A 216 -3.71 22.44 1.15
N GLY A 217 -3.60 22.47 -0.18
CA GLY A 217 -2.72 23.40 -0.90
C GLY A 217 -2.17 22.80 -2.19
N LYS A 218 -1.25 23.52 -2.82
CA LYS A 218 -0.61 23.10 -4.07
C LYS A 218 0.89 22.94 -3.89
N THR A 219 1.44 21.88 -4.47
CA THR A 219 2.89 21.63 -4.51
C THR A 219 3.27 20.99 -5.83
N LYS A 220 4.56 20.95 -6.14
CA LYS A 220 5.08 20.25 -7.33
C LYS A 220 5.71 18.92 -6.94
N ILE A 221 5.44 17.91 -7.75
CA ILE A 221 6.13 16.64 -7.72
C ILE A 221 7.09 16.62 -8.91
N ILE A 222 8.37 16.41 -8.62
CA ILE A 222 9.46 16.48 -9.60
C ILE A 222 10.06 15.09 -9.73
N CYS A 223 10.21 14.64 -10.98
CA CYS A 223 11.03 13.49 -11.33
C CYS A 223 12.35 13.95 -11.96
N GLN A 224 13.44 13.26 -11.63
CA GLN A 224 14.79 13.60 -12.07
C GLN A 224 15.55 12.35 -12.50
N ALA A 225 16.14 12.37 -13.69
CA ALA A 225 17.08 11.37 -14.15
C ALA A 225 18.47 11.60 -13.51
N ILE A 226 19.30 10.56 -13.48
CA ILE A 226 20.65 10.61 -12.86
C ILE A 226 21.53 11.72 -13.47
N ASN A 227 21.38 11.99 -14.77
CA ASN A 227 22.11 13.05 -15.46
C ASN A 227 21.55 14.47 -15.22
N GLY A 228 20.57 14.62 -14.33
CA GLY A 228 20.02 15.90 -13.90
C GLY A 228 18.81 16.40 -14.70
N VAL A 229 18.40 15.73 -15.78
CA VAL A 229 17.18 16.07 -16.53
C VAL A 229 15.96 15.92 -15.61
N THR A 230 15.07 16.92 -15.60
CA THR A 230 13.88 16.95 -14.75
C THR A 230 12.59 17.12 -15.52
N SER A 231 11.49 16.63 -14.95
CA SER A 231 10.12 16.97 -15.33
C SER A 231 9.27 17.13 -14.07
N GLU A 232 8.19 17.90 -14.14
CA GLU A 232 7.40 18.25 -12.96
C GLU A 232 5.90 18.28 -13.26
N VAL A 233 5.10 18.06 -12.22
CA VAL A 233 3.63 18.18 -12.26
C VAL A 233 3.15 18.87 -10.99
N GLU A 234 2.24 19.85 -11.13
CA GLU A 234 1.57 20.48 -10.00
C GLU A 234 0.45 19.56 -9.49
N VAL A 235 0.44 19.32 -8.18
CA VAL A 235 -0.61 18.57 -7.49
C VAL A 235 -1.30 19.47 -6.46
N GLU A 236 -2.63 19.47 -6.50
CA GLU A 236 -3.50 20.10 -5.53
C GLU A 236 -4.01 19.06 -4.53
N VAL A 237 -3.67 19.25 -3.25
CA VAL A 237 -4.28 18.52 -2.15
C VAL A 237 -5.54 19.25 -1.75
N PHE A 238 -6.68 18.57 -1.79
CA PHE A 238 -7.98 19.12 -1.43
C PHE A 238 -8.63 18.30 -0.34
N GLU A 239 -9.49 18.94 0.45
CA GLU A 239 -10.34 18.27 1.42
C GLU A 239 -11.79 18.25 0.92
N ILE A 240 -12.49 17.16 1.22
CA ILE A 240 -13.94 17.08 1.07
C ILE A 240 -14.53 17.38 2.44
N LEU A 241 -15.28 18.47 2.53
CA LEU A 241 -15.93 18.89 3.75
C LEU A 241 -17.34 18.31 3.85
N PRO A 242 -17.86 18.07 5.06
CA PRO A 242 -19.29 17.84 5.24
C PRO A 242 -20.12 18.96 4.62
N GLU A 243 -21.17 18.60 3.90
CA GLU A 243 -22.12 19.51 3.27
C GLU A 243 -23.52 19.37 3.86
N LYS A 244 -23.86 18.18 4.35
CA LYS A 244 -25.20 17.87 4.84
C LYS A 244 -25.15 16.90 6.02
N ILE A 245 -26.10 17.07 6.93
CA ILE A 245 -26.39 16.11 8.00
C ILE A 245 -27.76 15.49 7.68
N GLU A 246 -27.85 14.17 7.77
CA GLU A 246 -29.08 13.41 7.65
C GLU A 246 -29.36 12.67 8.96
N VAL A 247 -30.64 12.66 9.32
CA VAL A 247 -31.17 12.01 10.51
C VAL A 247 -32.45 11.29 10.14
N ASP A 248 -32.78 10.25 10.89
CA ASP A 248 -33.96 9.41 10.68
C ASP A 248 -35.26 10.01 11.26
N VAL A 249 -35.12 11.04 12.11
CA VAL A 249 -36.24 11.74 12.75
C VAL A 249 -36.10 13.26 12.59
N ASN A 250 -37.24 13.93 12.39
CA ASN A 250 -37.32 15.40 12.30
C ASN A 250 -37.99 16.05 13.54
N HIS A 251 -38.48 15.24 14.47
CA HIS A 251 -39.05 15.64 15.75
C HIS A 251 -38.92 14.48 16.73
N ILE A 252 -38.52 14.77 17.97
CA ILE A 252 -38.42 13.76 19.02
C ILE A 252 -39.48 14.06 20.08
N LYS A 253 -40.25 13.04 20.45
CA LYS A 253 -41.10 13.08 21.65
C LYS A 253 -40.59 12.02 22.62
N LEU A 254 -40.15 12.43 23.80
CA LEU A 254 -39.43 11.56 24.74
C LEU A 254 -39.99 11.70 26.16
N GLU A 255 -40.33 10.59 26.78
CA GLU A 255 -40.77 10.59 28.17
C GLU A 255 -39.57 10.84 29.10
N CYS A 256 -39.74 11.64 30.17
CA CYS A 256 -38.72 11.90 31.18
C CYS A 256 -38.11 10.59 31.71
N THR A 257 -36.84 10.62 32.10
CA THR A 257 -36.00 9.45 32.48
C THR A 257 -35.62 8.49 31.35
N LYS A 258 -36.29 8.55 30.18
CA LYS A 258 -35.93 7.71 29.03
C LYS A 258 -34.72 8.27 28.28
N LEU A 259 -34.00 7.36 27.62
CA LEU A 259 -32.87 7.66 26.76
C LEU A 259 -33.23 7.40 25.30
N PHE A 260 -32.80 8.28 24.41
CA PHE A 260 -32.96 8.14 22.96
C PHE A 260 -31.60 8.18 22.25
N ASN A 261 -31.37 7.22 21.35
CA ASN A 261 -30.19 7.18 20.49
C ASN A 261 -30.56 7.79 19.15
N LEU A 262 -29.84 8.84 18.74
CA LEU A 262 -30.05 9.47 17.44
C LEU A 262 -29.10 8.87 16.40
N ASN A 263 -29.65 8.43 15.26
CA ASN A 263 -28.84 8.00 14.13
C ASN A 263 -28.50 9.22 13.26
N VAL A 264 -27.22 9.57 13.19
CA VAL A 264 -26.73 10.73 12.43
C VAL A 264 -25.81 10.24 11.32
N THR A 265 -26.08 10.68 10.09
CA THR A 265 -25.23 10.46 8.93
C THR A 265 -24.72 11.80 8.42
N VAL A 266 -23.41 11.92 8.20
CA VAL A 266 -22.78 13.13 7.68
C VAL A 266 -22.36 12.88 6.24
N LEU A 267 -22.81 13.74 5.32
CA LEU A 267 -22.59 13.62 3.89
C LEU A 267 -21.74 14.79 3.35
N PRO A 268 -20.95 14.57 2.27
CA PRO A 268 -20.79 13.30 1.55
C PRO A 268 -20.02 12.24 2.37
N GLU A 269 -20.20 10.97 2.01
CA GLU A 269 -19.59 9.83 2.73
C GLU A 269 -18.05 9.86 2.68
N GLU A 270 -17.53 10.54 1.66
CA GLU A 270 -16.13 10.74 1.31
C GLU A 270 -15.52 11.94 2.02
N ALA A 271 -16.30 12.68 2.83
CA ALA A 271 -15.77 13.78 3.64
C ALA A 271 -14.62 13.31 4.53
N ASN A 272 -13.58 14.14 4.62
CA ASN A 272 -12.35 13.82 5.34
C ASN A 272 -12.57 13.72 6.86
N ASP A 273 -13.41 14.58 7.42
CA ASP A 273 -13.77 14.60 8.83
C ASP A 273 -15.30 14.60 8.97
N LYS A 274 -15.86 13.44 9.31
CA LYS A 274 -17.31 13.25 9.53
C LYS A 274 -17.73 13.39 10.99
N SER A 275 -16.82 13.86 11.85
CA SER A 275 -17.15 14.05 13.27
C SER A 275 -18.19 15.17 13.46
N TYR A 276 -19.02 14.98 14.47
CA TYR A 276 -20.06 15.92 14.86
C TYR A 276 -20.20 15.95 16.38
N THR A 277 -20.75 17.04 16.89
CA THR A 277 -21.15 17.21 18.29
C THR A 277 -22.67 17.30 18.39
N LEU A 278 -23.25 16.65 19.40
CA LEU A 278 -24.63 16.88 19.84
C LEU A 278 -24.63 17.76 21.09
N PHE A 279 -25.54 18.71 21.15
CA PHE A 279 -25.85 19.44 22.37
C PHE A 279 -27.33 19.85 22.38
N SER A 280 -27.85 20.16 23.56
CA SER A 280 -29.20 20.71 23.72
C SER A 280 -29.15 22.22 23.87
N SER A 281 -30.16 22.90 23.33
CA SER A 281 -30.35 24.34 23.56
C SER A 281 -30.79 24.65 25.00
N ASP A 282 -31.34 23.65 25.69
CA ASP A 282 -31.73 23.73 27.10
C ASP A 282 -31.54 22.37 27.77
N GLU A 283 -30.45 22.23 28.52
CA GLU A 283 -30.12 21.00 29.24
C GLU A 283 -31.02 20.72 30.46
N SER A 284 -31.80 21.71 30.92
CA SER A 284 -32.78 21.48 31.97
C SER A 284 -34.01 20.71 31.48
N VAL A 285 -34.27 20.75 30.17
CA VAL A 285 -35.37 20.02 29.50
C VAL A 285 -34.87 18.69 28.95
N ALA A 286 -33.78 18.70 28.17
CA ALA A 286 -33.17 17.49 27.62
C ALA A 286 -31.65 17.64 27.59
N LYS A 287 -30.92 16.62 28.05
CA LYS A 287 -29.46 16.63 28.18
C LYS A 287 -28.82 15.60 27.26
N ILE A 288 -27.58 15.86 26.83
CA ILE A 288 -26.77 14.88 26.09
C ILE A 288 -25.81 14.19 27.05
N THR A 289 -26.01 12.89 27.28
CA THR A 289 -25.15 12.06 28.13
C THR A 289 -24.65 10.88 27.31
N ASN A 290 -23.33 10.74 27.14
CA ASN A 290 -22.71 9.66 26.37
C ASN A 290 -23.28 9.50 24.94
N ASN A 291 -23.45 10.61 24.21
CA ASN A 291 -24.08 10.66 22.88
C ASN A 291 -25.55 10.18 22.82
N LYS A 292 -26.22 10.08 23.97
CA LYS A 292 -27.66 9.80 24.06
C LYS A 292 -28.39 11.03 24.54
N ILE A 293 -29.61 11.21 24.04
CA ILE A 293 -30.52 12.27 24.50
C ILE A 293 -31.29 11.73 25.71
N GLU A 294 -31.22 12.44 26.82
CA GLU A 294 -31.87 12.13 28.08
C GLU A 294 -32.92 13.19 28.37
N ALA A 295 -34.18 12.79 28.56
CA ALA A 295 -35.25 13.72 28.94
C ALA A 295 -35.19 13.97 30.45
N ILE A 296 -35.09 15.25 30.84
CA ILE A 296 -34.86 15.68 32.22
C ILE A 296 -36.14 16.20 32.87
N SER A 297 -36.82 17.14 32.20
CA SER A 297 -38.07 17.73 32.69
C SER A 297 -39.01 18.04 31.53
N ASP A 298 -40.28 18.28 31.84
CA ASP A 298 -41.28 18.65 30.84
C ASP A 298 -40.92 19.95 30.13
N GLY A 299 -41.02 19.92 28.81
CA GLY A 299 -40.78 21.12 28.03
C GLY A 299 -40.50 20.86 26.57
N LYS A 300 -40.06 21.93 25.91
CA LYS A 300 -39.65 21.92 24.51
C LYS A 300 -38.26 22.52 24.43
N THR A 301 -37.36 21.82 23.77
CA THR A 301 -36.04 22.33 23.44
C THR A 301 -35.63 21.85 22.06
N THR A 302 -34.38 22.10 21.67
CA THR A 302 -33.85 21.73 20.37
C THR A 302 -32.50 21.05 20.56
N ILE A 303 -32.38 19.86 19.99
CA ILE A 303 -31.11 19.16 19.86
C ILE A 303 -30.41 19.68 18.61
N ILE A 304 -29.18 20.14 18.78
CA ILE A 304 -28.36 20.69 17.72
C ILE A 304 -27.23 19.71 17.42
N ILE A 305 -27.14 19.32 16.15
CA ILE A 305 -26.04 18.54 15.60
C ILE A 305 -25.16 19.52 14.82
N LYS A 306 -23.87 19.50 15.09
CA LYS A 306 -22.93 20.42 14.46
C LYS A 306 -21.64 19.70 14.05
N THR A 307 -21.25 19.81 12.79
CA THR A 307 -19.93 19.34 12.31
C THR A 307 -18.85 20.36 12.65
N LYS A 308 -17.58 19.93 12.55
CA LYS A 308 -16.42 20.80 12.77
C LYS A 308 -16.36 22.02 11.83
N ASN A 309 -16.85 21.87 10.60
CA ASN A 309 -16.96 22.95 9.60
C ASN A 309 -18.30 23.71 9.67
N ASP A 310 -18.98 23.68 10.83
CA ASP A 310 -20.18 24.45 11.13
C ASP A 310 -21.45 24.09 10.32
N VAL A 311 -21.51 22.95 9.64
CA VAL A 311 -22.79 22.41 9.14
C VAL A 311 -23.66 22.07 10.34
N LYS A 312 -24.91 22.55 10.34
CA LYS A 312 -25.85 22.41 11.45
C LYS A 312 -27.12 21.72 11.02
N TYR A 313 -27.68 20.92 11.94
CA TYR A 313 -29.02 20.38 11.85
C TYR A 313 -29.70 20.49 13.21
N GLU A 314 -30.96 20.91 13.23
CA GLU A 314 -31.72 21.17 14.45
C GLU A 314 -32.95 20.27 14.51
N ILE A 315 -33.11 19.57 15.63
CA ILE A 315 -34.25 18.67 15.87
C ILE A 315 -35.02 19.21 17.07
N PRO A 316 -36.28 19.64 16.90
CA PRO A 316 -37.15 19.95 18.01
C PRO A 316 -37.41 18.68 18.83
N ILE A 317 -37.31 18.81 20.16
CA ILE A 317 -37.65 17.76 21.11
C ILE A 317 -38.70 18.26 22.09
N GLU A 318 -39.74 17.46 22.31
CA GLU A 318 -40.75 17.63 23.34
C GLU A 318 -40.60 16.53 24.37
N THR A 319 -40.34 16.92 25.61
CA THR A 319 -40.24 16.01 26.75
C THR A 319 -41.50 16.10 27.60
N PHE A 320 -41.92 14.97 28.15
CA PHE A 320 -43.14 14.87 28.95
C PHE A 320 -42.99 13.81 30.03
N HIS A 321 -43.77 13.91 31.10
CA HIS A 321 -43.97 12.83 32.05
C HIS A 321 -45.46 12.44 32.10
N VAL A 322 -45.71 11.21 32.49
CA VAL A 322 -47.04 10.74 32.92
C VAL A 322 -47.21 11.19 34.38
N PRO A 323 -48.17 12.09 34.67
CA PRO A 323 -48.30 12.69 36.00
C PRO A 323 -48.81 11.67 37.02
N THR A 324 -48.37 11.83 38.26
CA THR A 324 -48.97 11.18 39.42
C THR A 324 -50.29 11.84 39.76
N GLU A 325 -51.35 11.04 39.83
CA GLU A 325 -52.68 11.50 40.23
C GLU A 325 -52.95 11.23 41.72
N ASP A 326 -52.40 10.14 42.26
CA ASP A 326 -52.57 9.73 43.66
C ASP A 326 -51.36 8.93 44.17
N ILE A 327 -51.11 9.01 45.48
CA ILE A 327 -50.11 8.21 46.19
C ILE A 327 -50.74 7.62 47.43
N LYS A 328 -50.48 6.34 47.72
CA LYS A 328 -50.94 5.68 48.94
C LYS A 328 -49.79 4.97 49.63
N ILE A 329 -49.70 5.14 50.94
CA ILE A 329 -48.78 4.38 51.77
C ILE A 329 -49.37 2.97 51.94
N ASP A 330 -48.61 1.97 51.54
CA ASP A 330 -48.88 0.57 51.82
C ASP A 330 -48.10 0.16 53.07
N ASP A 331 -48.84 -0.10 54.15
CA ASP A 331 -48.29 -0.58 55.41
C ASP A 331 -48.62 -2.05 55.69
N SER A 332 -49.00 -2.81 54.66
CA SER A 332 -49.37 -4.22 54.79
C SER A 332 -48.22 -5.12 55.26
N SER A 333 -46.97 -4.71 55.02
CA SER A 333 -45.75 -5.37 55.49
C SER A 333 -45.42 -5.08 56.95
N MET A 334 -46.04 -4.06 57.56
CA MET A 334 -45.71 -3.61 58.92
C MET A 334 -46.30 -4.51 60.00
N GLU A 335 -45.44 -4.98 60.90
CA GLU A 335 -45.86 -5.70 62.10
C GLU A 335 -46.18 -4.75 63.26
N TYR A 336 -47.47 -4.45 63.42
CA TYR A 336 -47.96 -3.64 64.52
C TYR A 336 -48.15 -4.45 65.80
N PHE A 337 -47.61 -3.94 66.91
CA PHE A 337 -47.93 -4.44 68.24
C PHE A 337 -49.39 -4.14 68.62
N LEU A 338 -49.89 -2.97 68.22
CA LEU A 338 -51.31 -2.60 68.34
C LEU A 338 -51.71 -1.89 67.06
N ASN A 339 -52.70 -2.46 66.36
CA ASN A 339 -53.31 -1.86 65.17
C ASN A 339 -54.80 -1.65 65.42
N LEU A 340 -55.19 -0.41 65.69
CA LEU A 340 -56.56 0.06 65.77
C LEU A 340 -56.72 1.24 64.81
N SER A 341 -57.95 1.56 64.42
CA SER A 341 -58.25 2.65 63.47
C SER A 341 -57.59 3.99 63.79
N SER A 342 -57.20 4.23 65.05
CA SER A 342 -56.53 5.45 65.51
C SER A 342 -55.13 5.25 66.08
N PHE A 343 -54.63 4.01 66.19
CA PHE A 343 -53.34 3.70 66.83
C PHE A 343 -52.62 2.58 66.10
N LYS A 344 -51.51 2.93 65.45
CA LYS A 344 -50.55 2.01 64.85
C LYS A 344 -49.26 2.05 65.67
N VAL A 345 -49.05 1.06 66.53
CA VAL A 345 -47.98 1.03 67.55
C VAL A 345 -46.93 -0.01 67.18
N ILE A 346 -45.65 0.35 67.21
CA ILE A 346 -44.51 -0.54 66.92
C ILE A 346 -43.43 -0.45 68.00
N ASP A 347 -42.56 -1.48 68.10
CA ASP A 347 -41.36 -1.42 68.94
C ASP A 347 -40.31 -0.54 68.24
N LYS A 348 -39.54 0.20 69.04
CA LYS A 348 -38.40 0.97 68.53
C LYS A 348 -37.31 0.13 67.86
N LYS A 349 -37.36 -1.19 68.04
CA LYS A 349 -36.45 -2.16 67.41
C LYS A 349 -36.98 -2.73 66.09
N THR A 350 -38.23 -2.44 65.74
CA THR A 350 -38.83 -2.85 64.47
C THR A 350 -38.15 -2.08 63.35
N GLU A 351 -37.78 -2.78 62.28
CA GLU A 351 -37.32 -2.13 61.06
C GLU A 351 -38.51 -1.44 60.39
N LEU A 352 -38.36 -0.19 59.98
CA LEU A 352 -39.43 0.60 59.39
C LEU A 352 -39.29 0.56 57.88
N GLN A 353 -40.10 -0.26 57.23
CA GLN A 353 -40.21 -0.34 55.77
C GLN A 353 -41.65 -0.04 55.39
N LEU A 354 -41.85 1.05 54.65
CA LEU A 354 -43.15 1.45 54.11
C LEU A 354 -43.00 1.58 52.62
N ASP A 355 -43.90 0.93 51.90
CA ASP A 355 -43.98 1.04 50.45
C ASP A 355 -45.03 2.10 50.07
N THR A 356 -44.94 2.60 48.84
CA THR A 356 -45.93 3.51 48.28
C THR A 356 -46.49 2.94 46.98
N VAL A 357 -47.80 3.06 46.80
CA VAL A 357 -48.48 2.75 45.55
C VAL A 357 -48.85 4.05 44.88
N ILE A 358 -48.21 4.33 43.75
CA ILE A 358 -48.49 5.49 42.91
C ILE A 358 -49.56 5.12 41.86
N SER A 359 -50.48 6.04 41.60
CA SER A 359 -51.50 5.92 40.57
C SER A 359 -51.46 7.12 39.62
N PRO A 360 -51.54 6.90 38.29
CA PRO A 360 -51.62 5.59 37.65
C PRO A 360 -50.30 4.80 37.75
N SER A 361 -50.35 3.49 37.49
CA SER A 361 -49.17 2.61 37.65
C SER A 361 -48.09 2.85 36.58
N ASP A 362 -48.37 3.65 35.57
CA ASP A 362 -47.45 4.08 34.50
C ASP A 362 -46.99 5.54 34.68
N ALA A 363 -47.20 6.14 35.87
CA ALA A 363 -46.60 7.42 36.21
C ALA A 363 -45.07 7.36 36.04
N THR A 364 -44.47 8.39 35.44
CA THR A 364 -43.05 8.35 35.05
C THR A 364 -42.10 8.30 36.24
N PHE A 365 -42.47 8.96 37.35
CA PHE A 365 -41.68 8.98 38.57
C PHE A 365 -42.33 8.08 39.62
N GLU A 366 -41.69 6.93 39.85
CA GLU A 366 -42.24 5.86 40.70
C GLU A 366 -41.83 5.98 42.18
N ASN A 367 -40.92 6.91 42.50
CA ASN A 367 -40.39 7.08 43.86
C ASN A 367 -41.11 8.21 44.59
N ALA A 368 -41.31 8.02 45.89
CA ALA A 368 -41.81 9.04 46.80
C ALA A 368 -40.69 9.63 47.66
N GLU A 369 -40.75 10.92 47.91
CA GLU A 369 -39.93 11.57 48.91
C GLU A 369 -40.61 11.48 50.28
N TRP A 370 -39.85 11.09 51.30
CA TRP A 370 -40.39 10.91 52.64
C TRP A 370 -39.96 12.01 53.59
N LYS A 371 -40.91 12.44 54.44
CA LYS A 371 -40.70 13.44 55.50
C LYS A 371 -41.22 12.92 56.84
N SER A 372 -40.51 13.26 57.91
CA SER A 372 -40.88 12.94 59.28
C SER A 372 -41.28 14.22 60.00
N SER A 373 -42.42 14.17 60.71
CA SER A 373 -42.80 15.26 61.62
C SER A 373 -41.91 15.35 62.86
N ASN A 374 -41.05 14.35 63.12
CA ASN A 374 -40.10 14.37 64.22
C ASN A 374 -38.90 13.45 63.95
N ASP A 375 -37.81 14.05 63.47
CA ASP A 375 -36.55 13.36 63.16
C ASP A 375 -35.87 12.71 64.37
N LYS A 376 -36.26 13.08 65.60
CA LYS A 376 -35.78 12.43 66.82
C LYS A 376 -36.46 11.08 67.09
N ILE A 377 -37.48 10.72 66.31
CA ILE A 377 -38.18 9.44 66.40
C ILE A 377 -37.86 8.60 65.18
N VAL A 378 -38.07 9.16 63.97
CA VAL A 378 -37.73 8.52 62.69
C VAL A 378 -36.96 9.53 61.85
N THR A 379 -35.76 9.15 61.42
CA THR A 379 -34.89 9.92 60.52
C THR A 379 -34.69 9.17 59.21
N PHE A 380 -34.24 9.88 58.18
CA PHE A 380 -33.88 9.30 56.89
C PHE A 380 -32.37 9.39 56.68
N ASP A 381 -31.75 8.32 56.19
CA ASP A 381 -30.36 8.29 55.76
C ASP A 381 -30.28 7.51 54.45
N ASP A 382 -29.71 8.11 53.42
CA ASP A 382 -29.65 7.56 52.05
C ASP A 382 -30.99 7.01 51.50
N GLY A 383 -32.11 7.65 51.87
CA GLY A 383 -33.46 7.22 51.46
C GLY A 383 -34.07 6.10 52.30
N GLU A 384 -33.32 5.49 53.22
CA GLU A 384 -33.81 4.50 54.16
C GLU A 384 -34.32 5.14 55.47
N MET A 385 -35.33 4.52 56.09
CA MET A 385 -35.94 5.03 57.32
C MET A 385 -35.35 4.36 58.56
N PHE A 386 -34.94 5.16 59.54
CA PHE A 386 -34.35 4.67 60.80
C PHE A 386 -35.15 5.13 62.01
N ILE A 387 -35.56 4.17 62.83
CA ILE A 387 -36.15 4.45 64.14
C ILE A 387 -35.05 4.76 65.16
N VAL A 388 -35.03 5.99 65.66
CA VAL A 388 -33.99 6.49 66.59
C VAL A 388 -34.54 6.91 67.95
N GLY A 389 -35.87 6.98 68.11
CA GLY A 389 -36.50 7.39 69.37
C GLY A 389 -37.87 6.78 69.61
N THR A 390 -38.57 7.26 70.63
CA THR A 390 -39.93 6.83 70.97
C THR A 390 -40.87 8.03 71.03
N GLY A 391 -42.11 7.84 70.62
CA GLY A 391 -43.15 8.86 70.63
C GLY A 391 -44.11 8.71 69.45
N LYS A 392 -44.98 9.71 69.28
CA LYS A 392 -45.84 9.82 68.11
C LYS A 392 -45.07 10.49 66.98
N VAL A 393 -45.08 9.89 65.79
CA VAL A 393 -44.54 10.46 64.56
C VAL A 393 -45.57 10.31 63.44
N VAL A 394 -45.73 11.34 62.64
CA VAL A 394 -46.39 11.31 61.34
C VAL A 394 -45.29 11.24 60.28
N LEU A 395 -45.40 10.25 59.40
CA LEU A 395 -44.58 10.11 58.21
C LEU A 395 -45.44 10.48 57.01
N THR A 396 -44.89 11.32 56.13
CA THR A 396 -45.55 11.81 54.93
C THR A 396 -44.74 11.37 53.72
N ALA A 397 -45.37 10.65 52.80
CA ALA A 397 -44.82 10.37 51.48
C ALA A 397 -45.35 11.42 50.50
N GLU A 398 -44.48 12.00 49.68
CA GLU A 398 -44.78 13.00 48.66
C GLU A 398 -44.31 12.48 47.29
N ALA A 399 -45.23 12.36 46.34
CA ALA A 399 -44.90 12.01 44.96
C ALA A 399 -44.28 13.20 44.22
N HIS A 400 -43.65 12.94 43.08
CA HIS A 400 -43.00 13.98 42.26
C HIS A 400 -43.91 15.18 41.95
N ASP A 401 -45.19 14.94 41.67
CA ASP A 401 -46.14 16.00 41.29
C ASP A 401 -46.90 16.61 42.49
N GLY A 402 -46.40 16.35 43.70
CA GLY A 402 -46.83 16.98 44.95
C GLY A 402 -48.01 16.31 45.66
N GLN A 403 -48.51 15.17 45.17
CA GLN A 403 -49.52 14.38 45.89
C GLN A 403 -48.89 13.79 47.15
N THR A 404 -49.65 13.73 48.24
CA THR A 404 -49.14 13.24 49.52
C THR A 404 -50.08 12.27 50.19
N ASP A 405 -49.53 11.28 50.88
CA ASP A 405 -50.24 10.47 51.86
C ASP A 405 -49.47 10.46 53.19
N SER A 406 -50.13 10.17 54.30
CA SER A 406 -49.52 10.24 55.61
C SER A 406 -50.01 9.16 56.56
N ILE A 407 -49.06 8.58 57.29
CA ILE A 407 -49.32 7.56 58.30
C ILE A 407 -48.83 8.03 59.68
N THR A 408 -49.67 7.84 60.69
CA THR A 408 -49.30 8.11 62.09
C THR A 408 -48.85 6.84 62.77
N ILE A 409 -47.61 6.83 63.26
CA ILE A 409 -46.99 5.71 63.97
C ILE A 409 -46.66 6.13 65.41
N TYR A 410 -46.89 5.22 66.35
CA TYR A 410 -46.47 5.36 67.74
C TYR A 410 -45.32 4.38 68.02
N VAL A 411 -44.12 4.93 68.16
CA VAL A 411 -42.93 4.15 68.48
C VAL A 411 -42.78 4.09 69.98
N VAL A 412 -42.72 2.88 70.54
CA VAL A 412 -42.57 2.66 71.98
C VAL A 412 -41.42 1.71 72.26
N SER A 413 -40.88 1.75 73.48
CA SER A 413 -39.89 0.75 73.90
C SER A 413 -40.58 -0.53 74.33
N LYS A 414 -39.89 -1.67 74.17
CA LYS A 414 -40.31 -2.99 74.66
C LYS A 414 -40.87 -3.02 76.10
N VAL A 415 -40.38 -2.16 77.00
CA VAL A 415 -40.87 -2.07 78.39
C VAL A 415 -42.28 -1.49 78.45
N VAL A 416 -42.56 -0.46 77.64
CA VAL A 416 -43.88 0.17 77.54
C VAL A 416 -44.87 -0.76 76.84
N ILE A 417 -44.42 -1.50 75.82
CA ILE A 417 -45.18 -2.57 75.16
C ILE A 417 -45.69 -3.59 76.19
N ILE A 418 -44.83 -4.09 77.08
CA ILE A 418 -45.20 -5.04 78.14
C ILE A 418 -46.23 -4.45 79.11
N MET A 419 -46.13 -3.15 79.44
CA MET A 419 -47.13 -2.49 80.27
C MET A 419 -48.49 -2.37 79.57
N ILE A 420 -48.50 -2.01 78.28
CA ILE A 420 -49.72 -1.89 77.48
C ILE A 420 -50.43 -3.25 77.38
N THR A 421 -49.71 -4.34 77.08
CA THR A 421 -50.31 -5.69 77.08
C THR A 421 -50.81 -6.10 78.46
N GLY A 422 -50.05 -5.83 79.52
CA GLY A 422 -50.49 -6.11 80.89
C GLY A 422 -51.83 -5.43 81.21
N ILE A 423 -51.96 -4.14 80.88
CA ILE A 423 -53.19 -3.38 81.07
C ILE A 423 -54.33 -3.93 80.20
N LEU A 424 -54.07 -4.22 78.92
CA LEU A 424 -55.09 -4.76 78.01
C LEU A 424 -55.62 -6.11 78.50
N VAL A 425 -54.71 -7.00 78.97
CA VAL A 425 -55.04 -8.29 79.56
C VAL A 425 -55.87 -8.11 80.84
N ILE A 426 -55.50 -7.16 81.72
CA ILE A 426 -56.28 -6.84 82.92
C ILE A 426 -57.69 -6.32 82.56
N ILE A 427 -57.81 -5.49 81.52
CA ILE A 427 -59.11 -5.00 81.02
C ILE A 427 -59.96 -6.17 80.47
N ILE A 428 -59.37 -7.05 79.67
CA ILE A 428 -60.07 -8.23 79.15
C ILE A 428 -60.51 -9.15 80.30
N ILE A 429 -59.64 -9.39 81.29
CA ILE A 429 -59.98 -10.17 82.48
C ILE A 429 -61.11 -9.51 83.26
N THR A 430 -61.06 -8.20 83.52
CA THR A 430 -62.14 -7.49 84.23
C THR A 430 -63.45 -7.47 83.45
N VAL A 431 -63.43 -7.37 82.12
CA VAL A 431 -64.62 -7.50 81.28
C VAL A 431 -65.18 -8.93 81.33
N LEU A 432 -64.34 -9.96 81.27
CA LEU A 432 -64.73 -11.36 81.43
C LEU A 432 -65.30 -11.64 82.83
N VAL A 433 -64.64 -11.14 83.88
CA VAL A 433 -65.10 -11.25 85.27
C VAL A 433 -66.42 -10.51 85.43
N LYS A 434 -66.61 -9.30 84.87
CA LYS A 434 -67.87 -8.56 84.91
C LYS A 434 -68.99 -9.26 84.13
N LYS A 435 -68.68 -9.82 82.95
CA LYS A 435 -69.64 -10.61 82.15
C LYS A 435 -70.07 -11.87 82.90
N ASN A 436 -69.12 -12.58 83.51
CA ASN A 436 -69.41 -13.77 84.32
C ASN A 436 -70.10 -13.41 85.64
N TRP A 437 -69.75 -12.31 86.28
CA TRP A 437 -70.40 -11.79 87.49
C TRP A 437 -71.85 -11.40 87.22
N ASN A 438 -72.13 -10.74 86.08
CA ASN A 438 -73.49 -10.46 85.65
C ASN A 438 -74.27 -11.75 85.33
N LYS A 439 -73.60 -12.77 84.80
CA LYS A 439 -74.19 -14.10 84.58
C LYS A 439 -74.51 -14.80 85.91
N ILE A 440 -73.62 -14.68 86.91
CA ILE A 440 -73.80 -15.20 88.28
C ILE A 440 -74.92 -14.42 89.01
N LEU A 441 -75.01 -13.10 88.86
CA LEU A 441 -76.10 -12.28 89.40
C LEU A 441 -77.45 -12.69 88.82
N LYS A 442 -77.54 -12.90 87.49
CA LYS A 442 -78.76 -13.44 86.86
C LYS A 442 -79.12 -14.84 87.37
N LEU A 443 -78.15 -15.72 87.58
CA LEU A 443 -78.37 -17.04 88.18
C LEU A 443 -78.81 -16.94 89.66
N LYS A 444 -78.26 -15.98 90.42
CA LYS A 444 -78.62 -15.71 91.82
C LYS A 444 -80.04 -15.14 91.92
N GLU A 445 -80.41 -14.20 91.05
CA GLU A 445 -81.78 -13.69 90.93
C GLU A 445 -82.77 -14.80 90.58
N GLN A 446 -82.44 -15.68 89.61
CA GLN A 446 -83.25 -16.86 89.29
C GLN A 446 -83.37 -17.85 90.47
N TYR A 447 -82.34 -18.01 91.29
CA TYR A 447 -82.36 -18.88 92.47
C TYR A 447 -83.18 -18.28 93.64
N MET A 448 -83.16 -16.96 93.81
CA MET A 448 -83.88 -16.26 94.88
C MET A 448 -85.38 -16.16 94.60
N VAL A 449 -85.81 -16.10 93.33
CA VAL A 449 -87.24 -16.13 92.95
C VAL A 449 -87.88 -17.51 93.18
N LYS A 450 -87.10 -18.60 93.26
CA LYS A 450 -87.61 -19.95 93.56
C LYS A 450 -87.77 -20.26 95.07
N LYS A 451 -87.44 -19.31 95.97
CA LYS A 451 -87.40 -19.54 97.42
C LYS A 451 -88.44 -18.76 98.24
N ASN A 452 -89.31 -18.01 97.56
CA ASN A 452 -90.58 -17.49 98.07
C ASN A 452 -91.72 -18.20 97.33
#